data_AF-A0A0M8K710-F1
#
_entry.id   AF-A0A0M8K710-F1
#
_cell.length_a   1.000
_cell.length_b   1.000
_cell.length_c   1.000
_cell.angle_alpha   90.00
_cell.angle_beta   90.00
_cell.angle_gamma   90.00
#
_symmetry.space_group_name_H-M   'P 1'
#
loop_
_entity.id
_entity.type
_entity.pdbx_description
1 polymer ?
#
loop_
_entity_poly.entity_id
_entity_poly.type
_entity_poly.pdbx_seq_one_letter_code
_entity_poly.pdbx_strand_id
1 'polypeptide(L)' 'MKCVICKHGETQKGTTVLVFQREGATVVILDVPAQVCQNCGEAYVNEQTSE' A
#
# COMPACT_ATOMS: atom_id res chain seq x y z
N MET A 1 11.94 -4.20 -4.34
CA MET A 1 12.51 -2.92 -4.80
C MET A 1 12.92 -2.14 -3.57
N LYS A 2 14.01 -1.39 -3.63
CA LYS A 2 14.39 -0.56 -2.48
C LYS A 2 13.32 0.50 -2.23
N CYS A 3 12.84 0.57 -0.99
CA CYS A 3 11.78 1.51 -0.60
C CYS A 3 12.27 2.95 -0.74
N VAL A 4 11.56 3.78 -1.51
CA VAL A 4 11.95 5.17 -1.76
C VAL A 4 11.69 6.08 -0.56
N ILE A 5 10.74 5.68 0.30
CA ILE A 5 10.37 6.42 1.51
C ILE A 5 11.44 6.26 2.60
N CYS A 6 11.68 5.04 3.06
CA CYS A 6 12.65 4.83 4.15
C CYS A 6 14.09 4.67 3.66
N LYS A 7 14.34 4.31 2.39
CA LYS A 7 15.68 4.08 1.81
C LYS A 7 16.52 2.98 2.49
N HIS A 8 15.94 2.20 3.40
CA HIS A 8 16.64 1.12 4.12
C HIS A 8 16.06 -0.25 3.80
N GLY A 9 14.73 -0.37 3.66
CA GLY A 9 14.06 -1.65 3.44
C GLY A 9 13.84 -2.01 1.97
N GLU A 10 13.67 -3.30 1.72
CA GLU A 10 13.17 -3.86 0.46
C GLU A 10 11.65 -4.07 0.53
N THR A 11 10.98 -3.89 -0.60
CA THR A 11 9.57 -4.26 -0.75
C THR A 11 9.39 -5.71 -1.16
N GLN A 12 8.29 -6.32 -0.72
CA GLN A 12 7.85 -7.65 -1.15
C GLN A 12 6.36 -7.65 -1.49
N LYS A 13 5.92 -8.63 -2.27
CA LYS A 13 4.48 -8.85 -2.52
C LYS A 13 3.76 -9.12 -1.20
N GLY A 14 2.65 -8.44 -0.98
CA GLY A 14 1.79 -8.63 0.18
C GLY A 14 0.44 -7.96 -0.05
N THR A 15 -0.29 -7.74 1.03
CA THR A 15 -1.54 -6.99 1.01
C THR A 15 -1.49 -5.81 1.98
N THR A 16 -2.33 -4.81 1.74
CA THR A 16 -2.52 -3.67 2.64
C THR A 16 -4.00 -3.35 2.80
N VAL A 17 -4.32 -2.48 3.76
CA VAL A 17 -5.66 -1.92 3.95
C VAL A 17 -5.66 -0.48 3.46
N LEU A 18 -6.56 -0.16 2.54
CA LEU A 18 -6.77 1.21 2.08
C LEU A 18 -8.04 1.78 2.69
N VAL A 19 -7.92 2.98 3.27
CA VAL A 19 -9.04 3.71 3.86
C VAL A 19 -9.27 4.98 3.05
N PHE A 20 -10.45 5.10 2.47
CA PHE A 20 -10.88 6.28 1.73
C PHE A 20 -11.96 7.01 2.53
N GLN A 21 -11.85 8.33 2.62
CA GLN A 21 -12.85 9.17 3.27
C GLN A 21 -13.30 10.25 2.30
N ARG A 22 -14.61 10.38 2.12
CA ARG A 22 -15.21 11.43 1.28
C ARG A 22 -16.61 11.76 1.76
N GLU A 23 -16.89 13.06 1.93
CA GLU A 23 -18.25 13.58 2.19
C GLU A 23 -18.98 12.85 3.34
N GLY A 24 -18.27 12.53 4.42
CA GLY A 24 -18.83 11.82 5.59
C GLY A 24 -18.95 10.30 5.44
N ALA A 25 -18.62 9.73 4.27
CA ALA A 25 -18.50 8.30 4.07
C ALA A 25 -17.06 7.83 4.30
N THR A 26 -16.91 6.64 4.88
CA THR A 26 -15.63 5.91 4.99
C THR A 26 -15.76 4.59 4.25
N VAL A 27 -14.85 4.34 3.32
CA VAL A 27 -14.71 3.07 2.60
C VAL A 27 -13.41 2.43 3.02
N VAL A 28 -13.48 1.18 3.49
CA VAL A 28 -12.30 0.40 3.87
C VAL A 28 -12.20 -0.77 2.90
N ILE A 29 -11.08 -0.84 2.19
CA ILE A 29 -10.76 -1.96 1.29
C ILE A 29 -9.67 -2.78 1.97
N LEU A 30 -10.01 -4.01 2.30
CA LEU A 30 -9.10 -4.98 2.91
C LEU A 30 -8.36 -5.75 1.82
N ASP A 31 -7.22 -6.33 2.20
CA ASP A 31 -6.44 -7.25 1.38
C ASP A 31 -6.06 -6.74 -0.02
N VAL A 32 -5.82 -5.43 -0.14
CA VAL A 32 -5.41 -4.81 -1.42
C VAL A 32 -4.01 -5.27 -1.78
N PRO A 33 -3.80 -5.92 -2.95
CA PRO A 33 -2.48 -6.36 -3.39
C PRO A 33 -1.51 -5.18 -3.53
N ALA A 34 -0.32 -5.29 -2.93
CA ALA A 34 0.69 -4.24 -2.97
C ALA A 34 2.11 -4.80 -2.86
N GLN A 35 3.10 -3.97 -3.18
CA GLN A 35 4.47 -4.17 -2.73
C GLN A 35 4.63 -3.48 -1.38
N VAL A 36 4.90 -4.23 -0.31
CA VAL A 36 5.01 -3.71 1.06
C VAL A 36 6.47 -3.73 1.53
N CYS A 37 6.96 -2.58 1.99
CA CYS A 37 8.29 -2.45 2.57
C CYS A 37 8.38 -3.23 3.89
N GLN A 38 9.33 -4.18 3.96
CA GLN A 38 9.54 -5.02 5.14
C GLN A 38 10.12 -4.27 6.35
N ASN A 39 10.54 -3.02 6.18
CA ASN A 39 11.11 -2.20 7.27
C ASN A 39 10.13 -1.15 7.83
N CYS A 40 9.39 -0.46 6.96
CA CYS A 40 8.56 0.68 7.37
C CYS A 40 7.07 0.53 7.05
N GLY A 41 6.66 -0.55 6.39
CA GLY A 41 5.25 -0.81 6.06
C GLY A 41 4.71 -0.03 4.85
N GLU A 42 5.50 0.86 4.24
CA GLU A 42 5.09 1.57 3.03
C GLU A 42 4.57 0.61 1.95
N ALA A 43 3.37 0.87 1.45
CA ALA A 43 2.70 0.04 0.46
C ALA A 43 2.62 0.74 -0.90
N TYR A 44 3.14 0.09 -1.95
CA TYR A 44 3.07 0.58 -3.32
C TYR A 44 2.04 -0.24 -4.08
N VAL A 45 0.96 0.42 -4.50
CA VAL A 45 -0.12 -0.14 -5.33
C VAL A 45 0.16 0.19 -6.79
N ASN A 46 0.01 -0.77 -7.70
CA ASN A 46 0.29 -0.57 -9.13
C ASN A 46 -0.97 -0.13 -9.89
N GLU A 47 -0.76 0.35 -11.13
CA GLU A 47 -1.82 0.85 -12.01
C GLU A 47 -2.98 -0.15 -12.16
N GLN A 48 -2.66 -1.42 -12.44
CA GLN A 48 -3.66 -2.50 -12.56
C GLN A 48 -4.56 -2.68 -11.33
N THR A 49 -4.09 -2.31 -10.14
CA THR A 49 -4.88 -2.40 -8.90
C THR A 49 -5.65 -1.09 -8.63
N SER A 50 -5.26 0.01 -9.27
CA SER A 50 -5.83 1.36 -9.07
C SER A 50 -6.73 1.87 -10.20
N GLU A 51 -6.86 1.12 -11.31
CA GLU A 51 -7.77 1.40 -12.44
C GLU A 51 -9.25 1.08 -12.13
#